data_AF-A0A1L7SYI5-F1
#
_entry.id   AF-A0A1L7SYI5-F1
#
_cell.length_a   1.000
_cell.length_b   1.000
_cell.length_c   1.000
_cell.angle_alpha   90.00
_cell.angle_beta   90.00
_cell.angle_gamma   90.00
#
_symmetry.space_group_name_H-M   'P 1'
#
loop_
_entity.id
_entity.type
_entity.pdbx_description
1 polymer ?
#
loop_
_entity_poly.entity_id
_entity_poly.type
_entity_poly.pdbx_seq_one_letter_code
_entity_poly.pdbx_strand_id
1 'polypeptide(L)'
;MGGKSENKANYFDKLKGLLEAYTSIFIVEVDNVSSQQMHEIRQALRSKGVVLMGKNTMVRRALKTFIPDSPEYERLLPHVKGNVGFVFTNDDLKEVRDIILANKVAAPARAGALAPADVWVPAGNTGMEPGKTSFFQALGVPTKIARGTIEITTDLKLVEAGSKVGPSEATLLNMLNISPFTYGMGISQVYDQGQSFPPSVLDVGEEQLLKTLSQAIATIATISLALNFPTLPSVLHSVVNSYKKVLAVAISTEITWPEIEELKDRIANPDAYASAAPAAAASGGAAAPAEAEKKDESEEEDEDEEGFGGLFHIHLMYDCLPGLWLGLRLMYLKKGAHRSSAGQLNLSRRLRIKFWDSTCE
;
A
#
# COMPACT_ATOMS: atom_id res chain seq x y z
N MET A 1 -27.44 -41.56 -12.37
CA MET A 1 -27.29 -40.10 -12.17
C MET A 1 -28.58 -39.59 -11.56
N GLY A 2 -28.52 -38.95 -10.39
CA GLY A 2 -29.70 -38.47 -9.65
C GLY A 2 -30.58 -37.50 -10.45
N GLY A 3 -31.82 -37.33 -10.01
CA GLY A 3 -32.83 -36.56 -10.73
C GLY A 3 -32.42 -35.10 -10.94
N LYS A 4 -32.85 -34.50 -12.06
CA LYS A 4 -32.59 -33.07 -12.38
C LYS A 4 -33.11 -32.11 -11.31
N SER A 5 -34.09 -32.52 -10.51
CA SER A 5 -34.64 -31.74 -9.39
C SER A 5 -33.77 -31.85 -8.12
N GLU A 6 -33.32 -33.06 -7.79
CA GLU A 6 -32.49 -33.33 -6.61
C GLU A 6 -31.16 -32.58 -6.68
N ASN A 7 -30.51 -32.57 -7.85
CA ASN A 7 -29.26 -31.82 -8.04
C ASN A 7 -29.43 -30.31 -7.86
N LYS A 8 -30.63 -29.78 -8.14
CA LYS A 8 -30.95 -28.39 -7.88
C LYS A 8 -31.14 -28.17 -6.39
N ALA A 9 -31.97 -28.96 -5.71
CA ALA A 9 -32.16 -28.86 -4.26
C ALA A 9 -30.83 -28.92 -3.50
N ASN A 10 -29.98 -29.90 -3.81
CA ASN A 10 -28.65 -30.05 -3.22
C ASN A 10 -27.74 -28.83 -3.43
N TYR A 11 -27.92 -28.09 -4.53
CA TYR A 11 -27.17 -26.86 -4.77
C TYR A 11 -27.67 -25.72 -3.87
N PHE A 12 -28.99 -25.59 -3.67
CA PHE A 12 -29.55 -24.61 -2.76
C PHE A 12 -29.10 -24.86 -1.32
N ASP A 13 -29.09 -26.12 -0.89
CA ASP A 13 -28.66 -26.50 0.46
C ASP A 13 -27.18 -26.19 0.68
N LYS A 14 -26.32 -26.51 -0.31
CA LYS A 14 -24.90 -26.15 -0.26
C LYS A 14 -24.67 -24.64 -0.22
N LEU A 15 -25.40 -23.88 -1.04
CA LEU A 15 -25.27 -22.43 -1.07
C LEU A 15 -25.73 -21.81 0.25
N LYS A 16 -26.85 -22.30 0.82
CA LYS A 16 -27.34 -21.87 2.13
C LYS A 16 -26.33 -22.16 3.24
N GLY A 17 -25.79 -23.39 3.29
CA GLY A 17 -24.78 -23.76 4.28
C GLY A 17 -23.51 -22.92 4.20
N LEU A 18 -23.09 -22.51 2.98
CA LEU A 18 -21.94 -21.63 2.80
C LEU A 18 -22.23 -20.17 3.17
N LEU A 19 -23.44 -19.67 2.91
CA LEU A 19 -23.85 -18.32 3.31
C LEU A 19 -23.95 -18.17 4.84
N GLU A 20 -24.34 -19.23 5.54
CA GLU A 20 -24.44 -19.23 7.01
C GLU A 20 -23.07 -19.45 7.68
N ALA A 21 -22.18 -20.23 7.06
CA ALA A 21 -20.87 -20.56 7.63
C ALA A 21 -19.83 -19.44 7.46
N TYR A 22 -19.99 -18.58 6.45
CA TYR A 22 -19.02 -17.56 6.11
C TYR A 22 -19.58 -16.14 6.17
N THR A 23 -18.84 -15.22 6.79
CA THR A 23 -19.24 -13.81 6.92
C THR A 23 -18.95 -12.99 5.67
N SER A 24 -17.90 -13.37 4.94
CA SER A 24 -17.38 -12.59 3.83
C SER A 24 -17.40 -13.38 2.52
N ILE A 25 -17.74 -12.70 1.43
CA ILE A 25 -17.95 -13.31 0.12
C ILE A 25 -17.30 -12.44 -0.94
N PHE A 26 -16.42 -13.01 -1.75
CA PHE A 26 -15.93 -12.39 -2.97
C PHE A 26 -16.79 -12.83 -4.15
N ILE A 27 -17.28 -11.86 -4.91
CA ILE A 27 -17.84 -12.09 -6.24
C ILE A 27 -16.68 -11.98 -7.22
N VAL A 28 -16.33 -13.11 -7.83
CA VAL A 28 -15.22 -13.22 -8.76
C VAL A 28 -15.71 -13.38 -10.19
N GLU A 29 -15.04 -12.72 -11.12
CA GLU A 29 -15.22 -12.87 -12.56
C GLU A 29 -14.17 -13.85 -13.09
N VAL A 30 -14.63 -14.87 -13.81
CA VAL A 30 -13.81 -16.01 -14.24
C VAL A 30 -13.73 -16.04 -15.77
N ASP A 31 -13.52 -14.88 -16.38
CA ASP A 31 -13.39 -14.75 -17.83
C ASP A 31 -11.99 -15.12 -18.31
N ASN A 32 -11.93 -15.98 -19.34
CA ASN A 32 -10.68 -16.48 -19.93
C ASN A 32 -9.76 -17.27 -18.98
N VAL A 33 -10.29 -17.75 -17.85
CA VAL A 33 -9.56 -18.61 -16.90
C VAL A 33 -9.66 -20.07 -17.32
N SER A 34 -8.54 -20.79 -17.31
CA SER A 34 -8.50 -22.22 -17.66
C SER A 34 -8.97 -23.12 -16.52
N SER A 35 -9.45 -24.33 -16.83
CA SER A 35 -9.86 -25.29 -15.80
C SER A 35 -8.72 -25.65 -14.84
N GLN A 36 -7.49 -25.69 -15.34
CA GLN A 36 -6.29 -25.96 -14.55
C GLN A 36 -6.00 -24.82 -13.56
N GLN A 37 -6.09 -23.56 -14.00
CA GLN A 37 -5.98 -22.39 -13.13
C GLN A 37 -7.01 -22.43 -12.01
N MET A 38 -8.27 -22.77 -12.32
CA MET A 38 -9.31 -22.92 -11.31
C MET A 38 -9.01 -24.03 -10.29
N HIS A 39 -8.32 -25.10 -10.70
CA HIS A 39 -7.91 -26.16 -9.78
C HIS A 39 -6.77 -25.73 -8.87
N GLU A 40 -5.78 -25.03 -9.40
CA GLU A 40 -4.65 -24.47 -8.64
C GLU A 40 -5.13 -23.43 -7.62
N ILE A 41 -6.02 -22.53 -8.04
CA ILE A 41 -6.64 -21.53 -7.17
C ILE A 41 -7.44 -22.21 -6.04
N ARG A 42 -8.23 -23.26 -6.36
CA ARG A 42 -8.94 -24.02 -5.33
C ARG A 42 -7.99 -24.72 -4.37
N GLN A 43 -6.82 -25.15 -4.83
CA GLN A 43 -5.81 -25.75 -3.97
C GLN A 43 -5.15 -24.70 -3.06
N ALA A 44 -4.86 -23.50 -3.58
CA ALA A 44 -4.35 -22.39 -2.79
C ALA A 44 -5.36 -21.90 -1.74
N LEU A 45 -6.66 -21.94 -2.06
CA LEU A 45 -7.73 -21.50 -1.17
C LEU A 45 -8.21 -22.57 -0.18
N ARG A 46 -7.79 -23.84 -0.27
CA ARG A 46 -8.35 -24.97 0.49
C ARG A 46 -8.36 -24.83 2.02
N SER A 47 -7.57 -23.93 2.58
CA SER A 47 -7.56 -23.61 4.02
C SER A 47 -8.30 -22.31 4.34
N LYS A 48 -8.26 -21.32 3.44
CA LYS A 48 -8.78 -19.97 3.68
C LYS A 48 -10.22 -19.76 3.21
N GLY A 49 -10.67 -20.58 2.26
CA GLY A 49 -11.94 -20.36 1.61
C GLY A 49 -12.47 -21.49 0.74
N VAL A 50 -13.74 -21.38 0.38
CA VAL A 50 -14.43 -22.31 -0.50
C VAL A 50 -14.91 -21.57 -1.74
N VAL A 51 -14.52 -22.07 -2.92
CA VAL A 51 -14.99 -21.56 -4.21
C VAL A 51 -16.24 -22.33 -4.64
N LEU A 52 -17.34 -21.60 -4.86
CA LEU A 52 -18.58 -22.13 -5.41
C LEU A 52 -18.91 -21.44 -6.73
N MET A 53 -18.92 -22.24 -7.80
CA MET A 53 -19.42 -21.80 -9.11
C MET A 53 -20.91 -22.15 -9.24
N GLY A 54 -21.67 -21.31 -9.94
CA GLY A 54 -23.12 -21.47 -10.06
C GLY A 54 -23.70 -20.89 -11.33
N LYS A 55 -24.83 -21.44 -11.79
CA LYS A 55 -25.61 -20.81 -12.86
C LYS A 55 -26.33 -19.58 -12.30
N ASN A 56 -26.13 -18.41 -12.92
CA ASN A 56 -26.67 -17.13 -12.41
C ASN A 56 -28.18 -17.16 -12.11
N THR A 57 -28.98 -17.80 -12.97
CA THR A 57 -30.44 -17.91 -12.76
C THR A 57 -30.79 -18.72 -11.51
N MET A 58 -29.99 -19.72 -11.17
CA MET A 58 -30.16 -20.56 -9.98
C MET A 58 -29.76 -19.81 -8.73
N VAL A 59 -28.58 -19.17 -8.75
CA VAL A 59 -28.06 -18.35 -7.65
C VAL A 59 -29.03 -17.23 -7.30
N ARG A 60 -29.49 -16.45 -8.31
CA ARG A 60 -30.45 -15.36 -8.08
C ARG A 60 -31.77 -15.86 -7.48
N ARG A 61 -32.23 -17.04 -7.88
CA ARG A 61 -33.42 -17.65 -7.30
C ARG A 61 -33.18 -18.05 -5.84
N ALA A 62 -32.05 -18.67 -5.54
CA ALA A 62 -31.66 -19.05 -4.17
C ALA A 62 -31.59 -17.82 -3.26
N LEU A 63 -30.83 -16.79 -3.64
CA LEU A 63 -30.70 -15.56 -2.88
C LEU A 63 -32.07 -14.92 -2.60
N LYS A 64 -32.95 -14.82 -3.62
CA LYS A 64 -34.32 -14.31 -3.43
C LYS A 64 -35.17 -15.09 -2.42
N THR A 65 -34.89 -16.38 -2.26
CA THR A 65 -35.61 -17.22 -1.30
C THR A 65 -35.10 -16.98 0.14
N PHE A 66 -33.87 -16.48 0.29
CA PHE A 66 -33.22 -16.20 1.58
C PHE A 66 -33.34 -14.74 2.05
N ILE A 67 -33.77 -13.83 1.17
CA ILE A 67 -34.09 -12.43 1.53
C ILE A 67 -35.00 -12.30 2.76
N PRO A 68 -36.08 -13.09 2.96
CA PRO A 68 -36.93 -12.92 4.15
C PRO A 68 -36.19 -13.22 5.45
N ASP A 69 -35.22 -14.14 5.43
CA ASP A 69 -34.44 -14.52 6.62
C ASP A 69 -33.31 -13.51 6.87
N SER A 70 -32.71 -12.99 5.81
CA SER A 70 -31.58 -12.07 5.83
C SER A 70 -31.65 -11.10 4.65
N PRO A 71 -32.15 -9.86 4.85
CA PRO A 71 -32.41 -8.91 3.77
C PRO A 71 -31.11 -8.38 3.11
N GLU A 72 -29.98 -8.54 3.79
CA GLU A 72 -28.67 -8.04 3.37
C GLU A 72 -28.20 -8.63 2.03
N TYR A 73 -28.60 -9.87 1.72
CA TYR A 73 -28.23 -10.55 0.48
C TYR A 73 -28.87 -9.95 -0.78
N GLU A 74 -29.86 -9.06 -0.64
CA GLU A 74 -30.43 -8.33 -1.77
C GLU A 74 -29.36 -7.53 -2.53
N ARG A 75 -28.37 -7.01 -1.80
CA ARG A 75 -27.24 -6.22 -2.34
C ARG A 75 -26.34 -7.03 -3.26
N LEU A 76 -26.33 -8.36 -3.17
CA LEU A 76 -25.55 -9.24 -4.04
C LEU A 76 -26.17 -9.41 -5.43
N LEU A 77 -27.51 -9.37 -5.54
CA LEU A 77 -28.26 -9.62 -6.77
C LEU A 77 -27.80 -8.83 -8.01
N PRO A 78 -27.54 -7.51 -7.94
CA PRO A 78 -27.11 -6.74 -9.12
C PRO A 78 -25.75 -7.19 -9.67
N HIS A 79 -24.88 -7.75 -8.83
CA HIS A 79 -23.52 -8.15 -9.19
C HIS A 79 -23.45 -9.59 -9.75
N VAL A 80 -24.53 -10.39 -9.67
CA VAL A 80 -24.58 -11.74 -10.26
C VAL A 80 -24.94 -11.71 -11.75
N LYS A 81 -24.01 -11.19 -12.57
CA LYS A 81 -24.12 -11.06 -14.03
C LYS A 81 -22.80 -11.45 -14.70
N GLY A 82 -22.87 -11.97 -15.94
CA GLY A 82 -21.67 -12.48 -16.63
C GLY A 82 -21.22 -13.85 -16.13
N ASN A 83 -19.93 -14.14 -16.26
CA ASN A 83 -19.32 -15.39 -15.84
C ASN A 83 -18.74 -15.25 -14.43
N VAL A 84 -19.61 -15.38 -13.43
CA VAL A 84 -19.28 -15.10 -12.03
C VAL A 84 -19.27 -16.34 -11.15
N GLY A 85 -18.42 -16.30 -10.13
CA GLY A 85 -18.32 -17.27 -9.04
C GLY A 85 -18.35 -16.59 -7.68
N PHE A 86 -18.53 -17.39 -6.62
CA PHE A 86 -18.41 -16.94 -5.25
C PHE A 86 -17.21 -17.60 -4.58
N VAL A 87 -16.44 -16.83 -3.83
CA VAL A 87 -15.44 -17.34 -2.89
C VAL A 87 -15.87 -16.94 -1.50
N PHE A 88 -16.13 -17.93 -0.66
CA PHE A 88 -16.53 -17.73 0.74
C PHE A 88 -15.30 -17.82 1.63
N THR A 89 -15.11 -16.85 2.51
CA THR A 89 -13.94 -16.77 3.41
C THR A 89 -14.32 -16.16 4.76
N ASN A 90 -13.63 -16.58 5.81
CA ASN A 90 -13.67 -15.96 7.14
C ASN A 90 -12.34 -15.31 7.53
N ASP A 91 -11.31 -15.49 6.70
CA ASP A 91 -9.99 -14.91 6.88
C ASP A 91 -9.95 -13.46 6.39
N ASP A 92 -8.80 -12.80 6.61
CA ASP A 92 -8.59 -11.40 6.23
C ASP A 92 -8.75 -11.17 4.72
N LEU A 93 -9.58 -10.17 4.39
CA LEU A 93 -9.98 -9.85 3.02
C LEU A 93 -8.79 -9.50 2.11
N LYS A 94 -7.76 -8.86 2.66
CA LYS A 94 -6.56 -8.45 1.92
C LYS A 94 -5.73 -9.67 1.52
N GLU A 95 -5.47 -10.59 2.45
CA GLU A 95 -4.68 -11.79 2.14
C GLU A 95 -5.36 -12.70 1.13
N VAL A 96 -6.68 -12.89 1.27
CA VAL A 96 -7.45 -13.72 0.33
C VAL A 96 -7.43 -13.11 -1.06
N ARG A 97 -7.59 -11.78 -1.16
CA ARG A 97 -7.49 -11.05 -2.42
C ARG A 97 -6.12 -11.24 -3.07
N ASP A 98 -5.04 -11.12 -2.30
CA ASP A 98 -3.69 -11.28 -2.83
C ASP A 98 -3.45 -12.69 -3.36
N ILE A 99 -3.99 -13.73 -2.68
CA ILE A 99 -3.93 -15.12 -3.15
C ILE A 99 -4.73 -15.32 -4.45
N ILE A 100 -5.90 -14.69 -4.56
CA ILE A 100 -6.73 -14.75 -5.77
C ILE A 100 -6.00 -14.07 -6.94
N LEU A 101 -5.38 -12.91 -6.71
CA LEU A 101 -4.72 -12.11 -7.73
C LEU A 101 -3.30 -12.58 -8.07
N ALA A 102 -2.63 -13.33 -7.18
CA ALA A 102 -1.29 -13.86 -7.40
C ALA A 102 -1.26 -14.91 -8.53
N ASN A 103 -2.34 -15.68 -8.68
CA ASN A 103 -2.46 -16.73 -9.69
C ASN A 103 -2.87 -16.15 -11.05
N LYS A 104 -1.92 -15.45 -11.68
CA LYS A 104 -2.03 -14.93 -13.05
C LYS A 104 -1.19 -15.78 -13.98
N VAL A 105 -1.80 -16.21 -15.09
CA VAL A 105 -1.11 -16.99 -16.11
C VAL A 105 -1.08 -16.18 -17.40
N ALA A 106 0.09 -16.16 -18.04
CA ALA A 106 0.24 -15.55 -19.35
C ALA A 106 -0.59 -16.35 -20.37
N ALA A 107 -1.43 -15.64 -21.12
CA ALA A 107 -2.21 -16.24 -22.19
C ALA A 107 -2.00 -15.49 -23.51
N PRO A 108 -2.11 -16.21 -24.63
CA PRO A 108 -2.00 -15.62 -25.95
C PRO A 108 -3.16 -14.64 -26.23
N ALA A 109 -2.86 -13.64 -27.05
CA ALA A 109 -3.88 -12.73 -27.56
C ALA A 109 -4.85 -13.48 -28.48
N ARG A 110 -6.16 -13.31 -28.26
CA ARG A 110 -7.20 -13.91 -29.10
C ARG A 110 -7.68 -12.89 -30.13
N ALA A 111 -7.86 -13.34 -31.37
CA ALA A 111 -8.38 -12.48 -32.43
C ALA A 111 -9.77 -11.94 -32.07
N GLY A 112 -9.96 -10.63 -32.26
CA GLY A 112 -11.21 -9.92 -31.97
C GLY A 112 -11.46 -9.59 -30.50
N ALA A 113 -10.58 -10.01 -29.58
CA ALA A 113 -10.64 -9.58 -28.19
C ALA A 113 -10.12 -8.15 -28.03
N LEU A 114 -10.64 -7.43 -27.02
CA LEU A 114 -10.11 -6.12 -26.63
C LEU A 114 -8.81 -6.33 -25.86
N ALA A 115 -7.77 -5.58 -26.21
CA ALA A 115 -6.48 -5.64 -25.53
C ALA A 115 -6.57 -4.96 -24.15
N PRO A 116 -6.34 -5.66 -23.02
CA PRO A 116 -6.35 -5.05 -21.69
C PRO A 116 -5.11 -4.18 -21.41
N ALA A 117 -4.00 -4.41 -22.13
CA ALA A 117 -2.74 -3.68 -22.00
C ALA A 117 -2.09 -3.51 -23.38
N ASP A 118 -1.17 -2.54 -23.49
CA ASP A 118 -0.39 -2.31 -24.70
C ASP A 118 0.48 -3.53 -25.03
N VAL A 119 0.47 -3.96 -26.29
CA VAL A 119 1.27 -5.09 -26.76
C VAL A 119 2.51 -4.59 -27.50
N TRP A 120 3.67 -4.95 -26.96
CA TRP A 120 4.97 -4.65 -27.55
C TRP A 120 5.61 -5.89 -28.13
N VAL A 121 6.29 -5.72 -29.26
CA VAL A 121 7.17 -6.74 -29.82
C VAL A 121 8.62 -6.27 -29.65
N PRO A 122 9.46 -7.01 -28.91
CA PRO A 122 10.85 -6.66 -28.71
C PRO A 122 11.68 -6.91 -29.97
N ALA A 123 12.72 -6.11 -30.16
CA ALA A 123 13.77 -6.30 -31.15
C ALA A 123 14.59 -7.55 -30.82
N GLY A 124 14.97 -8.28 -31.85
CA GLY A 124 15.74 -9.50 -31.70
C GLY A 124 15.47 -10.53 -32.80
N ASN A 125 16.22 -11.62 -32.74
CA ASN A 125 16.09 -12.69 -33.69
C ASN A 125 14.87 -13.56 -33.35
N THR A 126 13.97 -13.73 -34.32
CA THR A 126 12.74 -14.52 -34.15
C THR A 126 12.96 -16.02 -34.32
N GLY A 127 14.09 -16.43 -34.92
CA GLY A 127 14.38 -17.84 -35.21
C GLY A 127 13.54 -18.45 -36.34
N MET A 128 12.73 -17.64 -37.04
CA MET A 128 11.87 -18.09 -38.12
C MET A 128 12.61 -18.08 -39.47
N GLU A 129 12.25 -19.04 -40.33
CA GLU A 129 12.72 -19.11 -41.72
C GLU A 129 12.23 -17.91 -42.56
N PRO A 130 13.01 -17.45 -43.55
CA PRO A 130 12.78 -16.19 -44.26
C PRO A 130 11.51 -16.18 -45.14
N GLY A 131 10.87 -17.33 -45.35
CA GLY A 131 9.66 -17.46 -46.17
C GLY A 131 8.42 -16.73 -45.64
N LYS A 132 8.41 -16.35 -44.35
CA LYS A 132 7.24 -15.70 -43.71
C LYS A 132 7.41 -14.18 -43.47
N THR A 133 8.38 -13.55 -44.11
CA THR A 133 8.67 -12.10 -43.95
C THR A 133 7.51 -11.18 -44.36
N SER A 134 6.66 -11.60 -45.30
CA SER A 134 5.50 -10.83 -45.76
C SER A 134 4.48 -10.55 -44.65
N PHE A 135 4.35 -11.43 -43.65
CA PHE A 135 3.43 -11.24 -42.53
C PHE A 135 3.87 -10.10 -41.59
N PHE A 136 5.17 -9.96 -41.35
CA PHE A 136 5.73 -8.90 -40.52
C PHE A 136 5.60 -7.53 -41.21
N GLN A 137 5.83 -7.49 -42.52
CA GLN A 137 5.68 -6.28 -43.33
C GLN A 137 4.23 -5.80 -43.39
N ALA A 138 3.26 -6.71 -43.52
CA ALA A 138 1.84 -6.37 -43.54
C ALA A 138 1.35 -5.71 -42.23
N LEU A 139 2.02 -6.01 -41.10
CA LEU A 139 1.72 -5.47 -39.78
C LEU A 139 2.59 -4.25 -39.42
N GLY A 140 3.42 -3.77 -40.35
CA GLY A 140 4.28 -2.62 -40.13
C GLY A 140 5.46 -2.88 -39.17
N VAL A 141 5.80 -4.15 -38.91
CA VAL A 141 6.97 -4.50 -38.08
C VAL A 141 8.24 -4.46 -38.95
N PRO A 142 9.23 -3.61 -38.64
CA PRO A 142 10.44 -3.51 -39.41
C PRO A 142 11.32 -4.73 -39.10
N THR A 143 11.48 -5.58 -40.11
CA THR A 143 12.29 -6.80 -40.02
C THR A 143 13.37 -6.83 -41.09
N LYS A 144 14.52 -7.37 -40.76
CA LYS A 144 15.64 -7.60 -41.68
C LYS A 144 16.02 -9.08 -41.65
N ILE A 145 16.43 -9.62 -42.79
CA ILE A 145 16.97 -10.99 -42.85
C ILE A 145 18.43 -10.91 -42.45
N ALA A 146 18.77 -11.53 -41.32
CA ALA A 146 20.13 -11.64 -40.81
C ALA A 146 20.45 -13.11 -40.55
N ARG A 147 21.61 -13.58 -41.04
CA ARG A 147 22.10 -14.96 -40.82
C ARG A 147 21.09 -16.06 -41.20
N GLY A 148 20.26 -15.82 -42.21
CA GLY A 148 19.26 -16.79 -42.68
C GLY A 148 17.98 -16.86 -41.83
N THR A 149 17.81 -16.00 -40.83
CA THR A 149 16.62 -15.89 -39.98
C THR A 149 16.05 -14.46 -40.00
N ILE A 150 14.77 -14.30 -39.64
CA ILE A 150 14.12 -12.99 -39.56
C ILE A 150 14.46 -12.31 -38.22
N GLU A 151 15.05 -11.12 -38.28
CA GLU A 151 15.39 -10.29 -37.11
C GLU A 151 14.55 -9.01 -37.09
N ILE A 152 13.97 -8.67 -35.95
CA ILE A 152 13.20 -7.44 -35.74
C ILE A 152 14.19 -6.33 -35.36
N THR A 153 14.17 -5.20 -36.09
CA THR A 153 15.18 -4.15 -35.93
C THR A 153 14.92 -3.20 -34.77
N THR A 154 13.65 -2.93 -34.48
CA THR A 154 13.24 -1.95 -33.46
C THR A 154 11.98 -2.42 -32.75
N ASP A 155 11.90 -2.14 -31.46
CA ASP A 155 10.71 -2.39 -30.66
C ASP A 155 9.54 -1.55 -31.20
N LEU A 156 8.42 -2.19 -31.49
CA LEU A 156 7.20 -1.51 -31.91
C LEU A 156 6.00 -1.95 -31.08
N LYS A 157 5.12 -0.97 -30.84
CA LYS A 157 3.77 -1.19 -30.32
C LYS A 157 2.92 -1.76 -31.45
N LEU A 158 2.43 -2.99 -31.30
CA LEU A 158 1.51 -3.59 -32.25
C LEU A 158 0.06 -3.19 -31.99
N VAL A 159 -0.34 -3.18 -30.72
CA VAL A 159 -1.74 -2.99 -30.31
C VAL A 159 -1.77 -2.06 -29.11
N GLU A 160 -2.59 -1.01 -29.20
CA GLU A 160 -2.88 -0.10 -28.08
C GLU A 160 -3.96 -0.70 -27.17
N ALA A 161 -3.88 -0.41 -25.87
CA ALA A 161 -4.89 -0.80 -24.90
C ALA A 161 -6.29 -0.32 -25.32
N GLY A 162 -7.26 -1.22 -25.25
CA GLY A 162 -8.65 -0.96 -25.64
C GLY A 162 -8.96 -1.15 -27.13
N SER A 163 -7.96 -1.34 -27.99
CA SER A 163 -8.18 -1.70 -29.39
C SER A 163 -8.44 -3.21 -29.55
N LYS A 164 -9.08 -3.59 -30.67
CA LYS A 164 -9.36 -5.00 -30.97
C LYS A 164 -8.14 -5.62 -31.64
N VAL A 165 -7.68 -6.75 -31.11
CA VAL A 165 -6.56 -7.49 -31.69
C VAL A 165 -6.97 -8.09 -33.04
N GLY A 166 -6.24 -7.76 -34.10
CA GLY A 166 -6.43 -8.31 -35.43
C GLY A 166 -6.08 -9.81 -35.50
N PRO A 167 -6.68 -10.58 -36.42
CA PRO A 167 -6.34 -12.00 -36.58
C PRO A 167 -4.88 -12.21 -36.99
N SER A 168 -4.32 -11.31 -37.81
CA SER A 168 -2.92 -11.33 -38.23
C SER A 168 -1.96 -11.03 -37.07
N GLU A 169 -2.32 -10.09 -36.19
CA GLU A 169 -1.52 -9.73 -35.01
C GLU A 169 -1.49 -10.88 -33.99
N ALA A 170 -2.64 -11.46 -33.68
CA ALA A 170 -2.75 -12.59 -32.76
C ALA A 170 -1.95 -13.81 -33.24
N THR A 171 -2.01 -14.11 -34.54
CA THR A 171 -1.24 -15.24 -35.10
C THR A 171 0.26 -14.97 -35.08
N LEU A 172 0.71 -13.75 -35.35
CA LEU A 172 2.11 -13.36 -35.23
C LEU A 172 2.62 -13.51 -33.79
N LEU A 173 1.88 -12.99 -32.81
CA LEU A 173 2.26 -13.09 -31.38
C LEU A 173 2.37 -14.55 -30.92
N ASN A 174 1.47 -15.40 -31.40
CA ASN A 174 1.53 -16.84 -31.15
C ASN A 174 2.76 -17.50 -31.79
N MET A 175 3.14 -17.11 -33.00
CA MET A 175 4.34 -17.62 -33.67
C MET A 175 5.63 -17.17 -32.96
N LEU A 176 5.65 -15.96 -32.40
CA LEU A 176 6.76 -15.45 -31.61
C LEU A 176 6.80 -16.00 -30.16
N ASN A 177 5.81 -16.83 -29.77
CA ASN A 177 5.61 -17.30 -28.40
C ASN A 177 5.50 -16.16 -27.37
N ILE A 178 5.03 -14.99 -27.79
CA ILE A 178 4.79 -13.84 -26.92
C ILE A 178 3.34 -13.90 -26.46
N SER A 179 3.14 -14.05 -25.15
CA SER A 179 1.82 -14.01 -24.51
C SER A 179 1.70 -12.71 -23.71
N PRO A 180 1.18 -11.63 -24.33
CA PRO A 180 1.26 -10.30 -23.75
C PRO A 180 0.25 -10.06 -22.62
N PHE A 181 -0.78 -10.90 -22.51
CA PHE A 181 -1.84 -10.72 -21.53
C PHE A 181 -1.71 -11.72 -20.40
N THR A 182 -1.87 -11.24 -19.17
CA THR A 182 -2.03 -12.10 -18.01
C THR A 182 -3.51 -12.19 -17.68
N TYR A 183 -4.06 -13.40 -17.72
CA TYR A 183 -5.42 -13.66 -17.28
C TYR A 183 -5.39 -14.36 -15.93
N GLY A 184 -6.30 -13.94 -15.07
CA GLY A 184 -6.52 -14.50 -13.75
C GLY A 184 -7.97 -14.22 -13.35
N MET A 185 -8.37 -14.69 -12.17
CA MET A 185 -9.69 -14.34 -11.66
C MET A 185 -9.73 -12.85 -11.30
N GLY A 186 -10.71 -12.13 -11.84
CA GLY A 186 -11.04 -10.77 -11.44
C GLY A 186 -11.91 -10.78 -10.19
N ILE A 187 -11.82 -9.75 -9.36
CA ILE A 187 -12.75 -9.53 -8.24
C ILE A 187 -13.64 -8.36 -8.66
N SER A 188 -14.95 -8.60 -8.79
CA SER A 188 -15.88 -7.54 -9.18
C SER A 188 -16.42 -6.80 -7.96
N GLN A 189 -16.79 -7.54 -6.91
CA GLN A 189 -17.35 -6.97 -5.68
C GLN A 189 -17.00 -7.86 -4.48
N VAL A 190 -16.83 -7.25 -3.32
CA VAL A 190 -16.66 -7.92 -2.04
C VAL A 190 -17.88 -7.66 -1.19
N TYR A 191 -18.35 -8.68 -0.48
CA TYR A 191 -19.41 -8.57 0.51
C TYR A 191 -18.86 -8.93 1.87
N ASP A 192 -19.16 -8.11 2.86
CA ASP A 192 -18.79 -8.34 4.24
C ASP A 192 -19.86 -7.78 5.16
N GLN A 193 -20.38 -8.62 6.06
CA GLN A 193 -21.35 -8.24 7.11
C GLN A 193 -22.47 -7.31 6.63
N GLY A 194 -23.09 -7.66 5.49
CA GLY A 194 -24.22 -6.92 4.94
C GLY A 194 -23.87 -5.73 4.06
N GLN A 195 -22.60 -5.37 3.95
CA GLN A 195 -22.13 -4.31 3.07
C GLN A 195 -21.45 -4.89 1.83
N SER A 196 -21.61 -4.23 0.69
CA SER A 196 -20.94 -4.59 -0.55
C SER A 196 -20.01 -3.46 -0.98
N PHE A 197 -18.73 -3.77 -1.18
CA PHE A 197 -17.70 -2.81 -1.55
C PHE A 197 -17.02 -3.20 -2.86
N PRO A 198 -16.66 -2.22 -3.71
CA PRO A 198 -15.78 -2.49 -4.84
C PRO A 198 -14.37 -2.83 -4.34
N PRO A 199 -13.57 -3.57 -5.12
CA PRO A 199 -12.22 -4.00 -4.72
C PRO A 199 -11.27 -2.83 -4.44
N SER A 200 -11.53 -1.64 -5.00
CA SER A 200 -10.72 -0.44 -4.80
C SER A 200 -10.68 0.06 -3.36
N VAL A 201 -11.71 -0.25 -2.56
CA VAL A 201 -11.73 0.13 -1.13
C VAL A 201 -10.68 -0.65 -0.33
N LEU A 202 -10.32 -1.86 -0.77
CA LEU A 202 -9.30 -2.67 -0.11
C LEU A 202 -7.87 -2.18 -0.40
N ASP A 203 -7.68 -1.39 -1.46
CA ASP A 203 -6.39 -0.80 -1.84
C ASP A 203 -6.03 0.46 -1.05
N VAL A 204 -6.87 0.87 -0.08
CA VAL A 204 -6.55 2.00 0.79
C VAL A 204 -5.39 1.61 1.71
N GLY A 205 -4.21 2.13 1.38
CA GLY A 205 -3.00 1.96 2.15
C GLY A 205 -3.03 2.77 3.45
N GLU A 206 -2.34 2.28 4.46
CA GLU A 206 -2.19 2.96 5.77
C GLU A 206 -1.53 4.33 5.61
N GLU A 207 -0.64 4.49 4.63
CA GLU A 207 -0.02 5.77 4.31
C GLU A 207 -1.03 6.86 3.95
N GLN A 208 -2.10 6.51 3.23
CA GLN A 208 -3.14 7.48 2.86
C GLN A 208 -3.95 7.91 4.10
N LEU A 209 -4.17 6.99 5.04
CA LEU A 209 -4.82 7.28 6.32
C LEU A 209 -3.94 8.20 7.19
N LEU A 210 -2.62 7.94 7.25
CA LEU A 210 -1.69 8.81 7.98
C LEU A 210 -1.56 10.20 7.35
N LYS A 211 -1.58 10.29 6.01
CA LYS A 211 -1.58 11.57 5.28
C LYS A 211 -2.84 12.38 5.55
N THR A 212 -4.02 11.77 5.50
CA THR A 212 -5.28 12.47 5.78
C THR A 212 -5.38 12.90 7.25
N LEU A 213 -4.93 12.06 8.18
CA LEU A 213 -4.90 12.39 9.61
C LEU A 213 -3.91 13.53 9.90
N SER A 214 -2.70 13.49 9.34
CA SER A 214 -1.71 14.57 9.51
C SER A 214 -2.18 15.89 8.89
N GLN A 215 -2.84 15.84 7.73
CA GLN A 215 -3.50 17.01 7.13
C GLN A 215 -4.60 17.58 8.04
N ALA A 216 -5.43 16.72 8.64
CA ALA A 216 -6.46 17.17 9.58
C ALA A 216 -5.87 17.81 10.84
N ILE A 217 -4.78 17.26 11.38
CA ILE A 217 -4.07 17.90 12.51
C ILE A 217 -3.52 19.26 12.09
N ALA A 218 -2.91 19.36 10.91
CA ALA A 218 -2.36 20.60 10.40
C ALA A 218 -3.45 21.67 10.19
N THR A 219 -4.62 21.31 9.66
CA THR A 219 -5.74 22.26 9.50
C THR A 219 -6.32 22.71 10.83
N ILE A 220 -6.46 21.81 11.81
CA ILE A 220 -6.88 22.18 13.17
C ILE A 220 -5.85 23.14 13.79
N ALA A 221 -4.56 22.84 13.64
CA ALA A 221 -3.49 23.70 14.13
C ALA A 221 -3.53 25.09 13.49
N THR A 222 -3.69 25.20 12.17
CA THR A 222 -3.76 26.51 11.50
C THR A 222 -5.01 27.30 11.90
N ILE A 223 -6.16 26.65 12.07
CA ILE A 223 -7.39 27.30 12.58
C ILE A 223 -7.17 27.83 14.00
N SER A 224 -6.58 27.03 14.88
CA SER A 224 -6.32 27.45 16.27
C SER A 224 -5.38 28.65 16.37
N LEU A 225 -4.39 28.72 15.48
CA LEU A 225 -3.48 29.86 15.36
C LEU A 225 -4.18 31.11 14.82
N ALA A 226 -5.05 30.98 13.82
CA ALA A 226 -5.80 32.10 13.27
C ALA A 226 -6.77 32.71 14.29
N LEU A 227 -7.39 31.86 15.13
CA LEU A 227 -8.32 32.29 16.19
C LEU A 227 -7.60 32.79 17.46
N ASN A 228 -6.26 32.70 17.52
CA ASN A 228 -5.46 32.97 18.73
C ASN A 228 -5.97 32.19 19.96
N PHE A 229 -6.47 30.98 19.76
CA PHE A 229 -6.98 30.15 20.84
C PHE A 229 -5.84 29.27 21.39
N PRO A 230 -5.44 29.41 22.67
CA PRO A 230 -4.32 28.66 23.23
C PRO A 230 -4.74 27.22 23.56
N THR A 231 -4.43 26.30 22.66
CA THR A 231 -4.51 24.84 22.86
C THR A 231 -3.10 24.28 23.06
N LEU A 232 -2.96 23.13 23.70
CA LEU A 232 -1.67 22.46 23.91
C LEU A 232 -0.76 22.45 22.66
N PRO A 233 -1.24 22.11 21.44
CA PRO A 233 -0.40 22.17 20.24
C PRO A 233 -0.18 23.58 19.68
N SER A 234 -1.04 24.56 19.97
CA SER A 234 -0.97 25.90 19.36
C SER A 234 -0.18 26.94 20.17
N VAL A 235 -0.02 26.75 21.48
CA VAL A 235 0.65 27.73 22.37
C VAL A 235 2.08 28.04 21.92
N LEU A 236 2.89 27.01 21.64
CA LEU A 236 4.28 27.22 21.20
C LEU A 236 4.34 27.93 19.85
N HIS A 237 3.46 27.56 18.92
CA HIS A 237 3.43 28.16 17.59
C HIS A 237 2.93 29.62 17.62
N SER A 238 2.03 30.00 18.53
CA SER A 238 1.59 31.38 18.72
C SER A 238 2.72 32.29 19.22
N VAL A 239 3.53 31.81 20.18
CA VAL A 239 4.69 32.56 20.69
C VAL A 239 5.73 32.75 19.59
N VAL A 240 6.10 31.68 18.88
CA VAL A 240 7.07 31.75 17.78
C VAL A 240 6.58 32.66 16.63
N ASN A 241 5.29 32.65 16.30
CA ASN A 241 4.75 33.55 15.27
C ASN A 241 4.79 35.01 15.70
N SER A 242 4.55 35.31 16.98
CA SER A 242 4.67 36.68 17.50
C SER A 242 6.12 37.17 17.37
N TYR A 243 7.08 36.32 17.70
CA TYR A 243 8.51 36.60 17.55
C TYR A 243 8.89 36.84 16.07
N LYS A 244 8.43 35.98 15.14
CA LYS A 244 8.63 36.16 13.69
C LYS A 244 8.11 37.51 13.18
N LYS A 245 6.99 38.01 13.69
CA LYS A 245 6.45 39.32 13.30
C LYS A 245 7.35 40.47 13.76
N VAL A 246 7.89 40.40 14.98
CA VAL A 246 8.84 41.39 15.49
C VAL A 246 10.14 41.36 14.67
N LEU A 247 10.66 40.18 14.38
CA LEU A 247 11.83 40.01 13.49
C LEU A 247 11.57 40.58 12.09
N ALA A 248 10.40 40.35 11.50
CA ALA A 248 10.05 40.89 10.18
C ALA A 248 10.06 42.44 10.19
N VAL A 249 9.54 43.08 11.24
CA VAL A 249 9.60 44.54 11.41
C VAL A 249 11.06 45.00 11.56
N ALA A 250 11.86 44.29 12.33
CA ALA A 250 13.27 44.62 12.54
C ALA A 250 14.18 44.34 11.33
N ILE A 251 13.76 43.49 10.38
CA ILE A 251 14.43 43.33 9.08
C ILE A 251 14.05 44.50 8.16
N SER A 252 12.78 44.90 8.16
CA SER A 252 12.30 46.03 7.33
C SER A 252 12.79 47.39 7.83
N THR A 253 13.19 47.48 9.09
CA THR A 253 13.73 48.69 9.72
C THR A 253 15.23 48.50 10.01
N GLU A 254 16.04 49.54 9.88
CA GLU A 254 17.49 49.46 10.09
C GLU A 254 17.88 49.29 11.58
N ILE A 255 16.92 49.02 12.46
CA ILE A 255 17.14 48.89 13.91
C ILE A 255 17.83 47.54 14.17
N THR A 256 19.02 47.58 14.76
CA THR A 256 19.84 46.41 15.11
C THR A 256 19.77 46.09 16.60
N TRP A 257 19.72 44.80 16.89
CA TRP A 257 19.77 44.20 18.23
C TRP A 257 20.64 42.93 18.10
N PRO A 258 21.30 42.46 19.17
CA PRO A 258 22.29 41.37 19.08
C PRO A 258 21.75 40.08 18.46
N GLU A 259 20.45 39.78 18.60
CA GLU A 259 19.82 38.58 18.04
C GLU A 259 19.42 38.70 16.55
N ILE A 260 19.45 39.92 15.98
CA ILE A 260 19.02 40.22 14.60
C ILE A 260 20.22 40.43 13.67
N GLU A 261 21.40 40.77 14.21
CA GLU A 261 22.64 40.94 13.45
C GLU A 261 23.00 39.67 12.69
N GLU A 262 22.95 38.50 13.34
CA GLU A 262 23.18 37.20 12.69
C GLU A 262 22.19 36.88 11.56
N LEU A 263 20.94 37.34 11.67
CA LEU A 263 19.91 37.15 10.64
C LEU A 263 20.08 38.15 9.48
N LYS A 264 20.47 39.39 9.77
CA LYS A 264 20.79 40.42 8.75
C LYS A 264 22.05 40.04 7.98
N ASP A 265 23.06 39.48 8.64
CA ASP A 265 24.30 39.02 8.01
C ASP A 265 24.09 37.80 7.12
N ARG A 266 23.20 36.87 7.53
CA ARG A 266 22.79 35.72 6.70
C ARG A 266 21.95 36.10 5.48
N ILE A 267 21.16 37.17 5.56
CA ILE A 267 20.36 37.69 4.43
C ILE A 267 21.23 38.53 3.48
N ALA A 268 22.19 39.29 4.01
CA ALA A 268 23.10 40.12 3.22
C ALA A 268 24.19 39.32 2.50
N ASN A 269 24.62 38.17 3.05
CA ASN A 269 25.65 37.30 2.46
C ASN A 269 25.14 35.85 2.27
N PRO A 270 24.29 35.59 1.25
CA PRO A 270 23.75 34.26 0.99
C PRO A 270 24.81 33.21 0.60
N ASP A 271 25.95 33.63 0.04
CA ASP A 271 27.00 32.72 -0.44
C ASP A 271 27.93 32.19 0.68
N ALA A 272 28.02 32.89 1.81
CA ALA A 272 28.89 32.50 2.93
C ALA A 272 28.29 31.37 3.81
N TYR A 273 26.98 31.13 3.71
CA TYR A 273 26.24 30.15 4.52
C TYR A 273 25.57 29.04 3.69
N ALA A 274 25.80 29.01 2.37
CA ALA A 274 25.26 27.99 1.47
C ALA A 274 25.78 26.56 1.73
N SER A 275 26.82 26.39 2.55
CA SER A 275 27.36 25.08 2.97
C SER A 275 26.71 24.51 4.24
N ALA A 276 25.82 25.24 4.91
CA ALA A 276 25.19 24.82 6.19
C ALA A 276 23.71 24.39 6.05
N ALA A 277 23.19 24.29 4.83
CA ALA A 277 21.89 23.65 4.56
C ALA A 277 22.13 22.16 4.22
N PRO A 278 21.29 21.21 4.71
CA PRO A 278 21.46 19.81 4.34
C PRO A 278 21.16 19.65 2.85
N ALA A 279 22.19 19.35 2.07
CA ALA A 279 22.08 19.12 0.65
C ALA A 279 21.27 17.84 0.38
N ALA A 280 20.03 18.01 -0.08
CA ALA A 280 19.26 16.97 -0.72
C ALA A 280 19.46 17.04 -2.25
N ALA A 281 20.23 16.09 -2.74
CA ALA A 281 20.16 15.38 -4.03
C ALA A 281 20.46 16.08 -5.38
N ALA A 282 21.34 15.37 -6.12
CA ALA A 282 21.50 15.24 -7.58
C ALA A 282 22.28 16.36 -8.32
N SER A 283 23.18 16.10 -9.28
CA SER A 283 23.77 14.88 -9.85
C SER A 283 24.76 15.30 -10.95
N GLY A 284 25.90 14.62 -11.05
CA GLY A 284 26.53 14.27 -12.34
C GLY A 284 27.65 15.16 -12.87
N GLY A 285 28.83 14.57 -13.06
CA GLY A 285 29.70 14.93 -14.20
C GLY A 285 31.20 15.10 -13.94
N ALA A 286 31.90 13.96 -13.83
CA ALA A 286 33.22 13.68 -14.41
C ALA A 286 34.52 14.37 -13.88
N ALA A 287 35.43 13.46 -13.52
CA ALA A 287 36.87 13.40 -13.86
C ALA A 287 37.87 13.61 -12.70
N ALA A 288 38.48 12.49 -12.33
CA ALA A 288 39.68 12.35 -11.50
C ALA A 288 40.93 12.98 -12.18
N PRO A 289 42.08 13.13 -11.48
CA PRO A 289 42.88 11.96 -11.13
C PRO A 289 43.32 11.88 -9.66
N ALA A 290 43.52 10.64 -9.25
CA ALA A 290 44.15 10.21 -8.03
C ALA A 290 45.67 10.30 -8.12
N GLU A 291 46.33 10.58 -7.00
CA GLU A 291 47.69 10.14 -6.72
C GLU A 291 47.69 9.57 -5.29
N ALA A 292 48.21 8.35 -5.18
CA ALA A 292 48.25 7.53 -3.98
C ALA A 292 49.69 7.08 -3.75
N GLU A 293 50.12 7.03 -2.49
CA GLU A 293 51.17 6.19 -1.86
C GLU A 293 51.55 6.87 -0.52
N LYS A 294 51.81 6.24 0.64
CA LYS A 294 51.85 4.85 1.16
C LYS A 294 52.06 4.94 2.71
N LYS A 295 51.46 4.01 3.48
CA LYS A 295 51.97 3.16 4.62
C LYS A 295 53.13 3.66 5.53
N ASP A 296 53.29 3.34 6.83
CA ASP A 296 52.79 2.28 7.75
C ASP A 296 53.12 2.68 9.25
N GLU A 297 52.29 2.21 10.19
CA GLU A 297 52.42 1.75 11.61
C GLU A 297 53.44 2.28 12.68
N SER A 298 52.95 2.54 13.93
CA SER A 298 53.34 1.97 15.27
C SER A 298 52.73 2.79 16.47
N GLU A 299 51.92 2.17 17.36
CA GLU A 299 52.11 1.89 18.83
C GLU A 299 52.38 3.13 19.75
N GLU A 300 51.86 3.39 20.97
CA GLU A 300 51.00 2.80 22.02
C GLU A 300 50.63 3.96 23.02
N GLU A 301 49.51 3.86 23.78
CA GLU A 301 49.19 4.35 25.16
C GLU A 301 49.50 5.85 25.55
N ASP A 302 48.67 6.70 26.20
CA ASP A 302 47.65 6.60 27.26
C ASP A 302 46.76 7.88 27.36
N GLU A 303 45.58 7.72 27.99
CA GLU A 303 44.75 8.65 28.81
C GLU A 303 44.58 10.14 28.43
N ASP A 304 43.33 10.54 28.15
CA ASP A 304 42.62 11.62 28.88
C ASP A 304 41.15 11.77 28.41
N GLU A 305 40.29 12.06 29.39
CA GLU A 305 38.83 12.19 29.30
C GLU A 305 38.35 13.44 28.52
N GLU A 306 37.05 13.43 28.18
CA GLU A 306 36.16 14.57 27.85
C GLU A 306 35.88 14.89 26.35
N GLY A 307 34.58 14.89 25.98
CA GLY A 307 34.08 15.94 25.07
C GLY A 307 33.22 15.62 23.84
N PHE A 308 32.39 14.56 23.80
CA PHE A 308 31.35 14.44 22.75
C PHE A 308 29.98 14.86 23.29
N GLY A 309 29.60 16.13 23.10
CA GLY A 309 28.28 16.62 23.47
C GLY A 309 28.08 18.15 23.42
N GLY A 310 28.89 18.89 22.67
CA GLY A 310 28.79 20.34 22.58
C GLY A 310 27.90 20.80 21.44
N LEU A 311 26.57 20.73 21.57
CA LEU A 311 25.66 21.65 20.85
C LEU A 311 24.22 21.71 21.39
N PHE A 312 24.00 21.64 22.70
CA PHE A 312 22.69 21.98 23.29
C PHE A 312 22.86 22.47 24.73
N HIS A 313 23.58 23.58 24.94
CA HIS A 313 23.41 24.38 26.15
C HIS A 313 24.03 25.78 25.97
N ILE A 314 23.20 26.74 25.57
CA ILE A 314 23.42 28.15 25.90
C ILE A 314 22.59 28.45 27.14
N HIS A 315 23.31 28.87 28.17
CA HIS A 315 22.92 29.43 29.44
C HIS A 315 21.51 30.07 29.52
N LEU A 316 20.65 29.52 30.38
CA LEU A 316 19.75 30.32 31.20
C LEU A 316 20.38 30.40 32.59
N MET A 317 21.01 31.54 32.88
CA MET A 317 21.13 32.03 34.26
C MET A 317 19.74 32.12 34.85
N TYR A 318 19.46 31.42 35.96
CA TYR A 318 18.62 31.87 37.09
C TYR A 318 18.55 30.75 38.14
N ASP A 319 19.66 30.52 38.83
CA ASP A 319 19.64 29.91 40.16
C ASP A 319 19.29 30.98 41.19
N CYS A 320 18.04 31.02 41.61
CA CYS A 320 17.65 31.60 42.90
C CYS A 320 16.35 30.95 43.37
N LEU A 321 16.45 29.85 44.12
CA LEU A 321 15.64 29.51 45.31
C LEU A 321 15.82 28.01 45.67
N PRO A 322 16.51 27.68 46.78
CA PRO A 322 16.59 26.31 47.27
C PRO A 322 15.40 26.00 48.18
N GLY A 323 14.59 25.00 47.83
CA GLY A 323 13.58 24.44 48.73
C GLY A 323 12.51 23.62 48.02
N LEU A 324 12.22 22.45 48.58
CA LEU A 324 11.33 21.39 48.05
C LEU A 324 11.88 20.62 46.86
N TRP A 325 12.66 19.56 47.13
CA TRP A 325 12.51 18.26 46.47
C TRP A 325 13.27 17.18 47.27
N LEU A 326 12.93 17.05 48.56
CA LEU A 326 13.29 15.88 49.35
C LEU A 326 12.00 15.14 49.68
N GLY A 327 11.63 14.18 48.84
CA GLY A 327 10.49 13.31 49.15
C GLY A 327 9.81 12.68 47.96
N LEU A 328 10.52 11.96 47.08
CA LEU A 328 9.92 10.83 46.32
C LEU A 328 10.95 9.99 45.53
N ARG A 329 12.07 9.59 46.15
CA ARG A 329 13.02 8.67 45.49
C ARG A 329 13.58 7.58 46.40
N LEU A 330 12.71 6.97 47.21
CA LEU A 330 13.09 5.83 48.02
C LEU A 330 11.93 4.84 48.24
N MET A 331 11.35 4.31 47.16
CA MET A 331 10.50 3.11 47.23
C MET A 331 10.33 2.57 45.82
N TYR A 332 11.29 1.77 45.31
CA TYR A 332 11.05 0.69 44.34
C TYR A 332 12.39 0.03 43.95
N LEU A 333 13.00 -0.71 44.88
CA LEU A 333 14.03 -1.71 44.55
C LEU A 333 14.37 -2.59 45.77
N LYS A 334 13.40 -3.40 46.22
CA LYS A 334 13.68 -4.63 47.00
C LYS A 334 12.43 -5.48 47.16
N LYS A 335 12.29 -6.53 46.33
CA LYS A 335 11.89 -7.89 46.73
C LYS A 335 11.83 -8.80 45.51
N GLY A 336 12.93 -9.52 45.30
CA GLY A 336 12.93 -10.78 44.59
C GLY A 336 12.61 -11.95 45.53
N ALA A 337 12.15 -13.03 44.91
CA ALA A 337 12.13 -14.42 45.37
C ALA A 337 11.18 -14.83 46.51
N HIS A 338 10.08 -15.51 46.13
CA HIS A 338 9.78 -16.85 46.64
C HIS A 338 8.84 -17.61 45.69
N ARG A 339 9.23 -18.85 45.39
CA ARG A 339 8.55 -19.86 44.58
C ARG A 339 7.82 -20.80 45.54
N SER A 340 6.52 -21.04 45.39
CA SER A 340 5.86 -22.33 45.72
C SER A 340 4.37 -22.37 45.36
N SER A 341 4.01 -23.43 44.62
CA SER A 341 2.79 -24.26 44.69
C SER A 341 1.37 -23.69 44.55
N ALA A 342 0.69 -24.26 43.55
CA ALA A 342 -0.69 -24.79 43.57
C ALA A 342 -1.86 -23.85 43.26
N GLY A 343 -2.72 -24.31 42.35
CA GLY A 343 -4.16 -24.04 42.39
C GLY A 343 -4.75 -23.32 41.18
N GLN A 344 -5.19 -24.08 40.17
CA GLN A 344 -6.26 -23.67 39.26
C GLN A 344 -7.51 -23.30 40.07
N LEU A 345 -8.22 -22.23 39.69
CA LEU A 345 -9.68 -22.17 39.72
C LEU A 345 -10.23 -20.99 38.91
N ASN A 346 -11.39 -21.26 38.33
CA ASN A 346 -12.05 -20.62 37.21
C ASN A 346 -12.81 -19.31 37.52
N LEU A 347 -13.03 -18.57 36.43
CA LEU A 347 -14.21 -17.79 36.05
C LEU A 347 -14.63 -16.51 36.83
N SER A 348 -14.69 -15.44 36.03
CA SER A 348 -15.84 -14.51 35.89
C SER A 348 -16.09 -13.47 37.00
N ARG A 349 -15.89 -12.19 36.68
CA ARG A 349 -16.95 -11.15 36.60
C ARG A 349 -16.40 -9.71 36.46
N ARG A 350 -16.99 -9.00 35.49
CA ARG A 350 -17.23 -7.53 35.42
C ARG A 350 -16.03 -6.58 35.36
N LEU A 351 -15.67 -6.19 34.13
CA LEU A 351 -15.21 -4.82 33.86
C LEU A 351 -16.34 -3.84 34.20
N ARG A 352 -16.05 -2.89 35.11
CA ARG A 352 -16.87 -1.69 35.32
C ARG A 352 -15.99 -0.48 35.04
N ILE A 353 -16.22 0.12 33.87
CA ILE A 353 -15.71 1.42 33.45
C ILE A 353 -16.25 2.47 34.43
N LYS A 354 -15.37 3.22 35.09
CA LYS A 354 -15.75 4.40 35.90
C LYS A 354 -15.42 5.66 35.10
N PHE A 355 -16.48 6.31 34.65
CA PHE A 355 -16.54 7.73 34.29
C PHE A 355 -16.10 8.56 35.51
N TRP A 356 -15.29 9.59 35.28
CA TRP A 356 -14.89 10.57 36.29
C TRP A 356 -15.65 11.86 35.99
N ASP A 357 -16.77 12.08 36.69
CA ASP A 357 -17.38 13.40 36.83
C ASP A 357 -16.68 14.10 38.00
N SER A 358 -15.94 15.16 37.70
CA SER A 358 -15.37 16.07 38.69
C SER A 358 -16.33 17.25 38.88
N THR A 359 -17.17 17.16 39.91
CA THR A 359 -17.88 18.30 40.48
C THR A 359 -16.97 19.06 41.44
N CYS A 360 -17.00 20.38 41.30
CA CYS A 360 -16.45 21.39 42.18
C CYS A 360 -16.79 21.15 43.66
N GLU A 361 -15.81 21.43 44.53
CA GLU A 361 -15.94 22.26 45.74
C GLU A 361 -14.56 22.80 46.14
#